data_AF-A0A537WBF0-F1
#
_entry.id   AF-A0A537WBF0-F1
#
_cell.length_a   1.000
_cell.length_b   1.000
_cell.length_c   1.000
_cell.angle_alpha   90.00
_cell.angle_beta   90.00
_cell.angle_gamma   90.00
#
_symmetry.space_group_name_H-M   'P 1'
#
loop_
_entity.id
_entity.type
_entity.pdbx_description
1 polymer ?
#
loop_
_entity_poly.entity_id
_entity_poly.type
_entity_poly.pdbx_seq_one_letter_code
_entity_poly.pdbx_strand_id
1 'polypeptide(L)'
;HLMTFFANLQPLLTRARTNGSRVFLLSHSMGNYALQAGVQSWFMHGNGDAALFDEAILAAADERYDSFDFPEPGRLSTLYRLAQHISIYFSRMDNVLALSMAINLGAKRLGQDGPHDRYNTGKFPPAQYRMVDCSGFGDYPIDFGSSHQYYRRSPGVRADIASAMTGPIV
;
A
#
# COMPACT_ATOMS: atom_id res chain seq x y z
N HIS A 1 -16.40 -4.46 12.09
CA HIS A 1 -16.35 -3.02 11.78
C HIS A 1 -14.91 -2.69 11.43
N LEU A 2 -14.59 -2.13 10.26
CA LEU A 2 -13.20 -1.77 9.88
C LEU A 2 -12.51 -0.88 10.93
N MET A 3 -13.31 -0.13 11.71
CA MET A 3 -12.82 0.77 12.76
C MET A 3 -12.00 0.08 13.86
N THR A 4 -12.22 -1.21 14.11
CA THR A 4 -11.47 -2.00 15.10
C THR A 4 -10.50 -3.00 14.46
N PHE A 5 -10.32 -2.97 13.14
CA PHE A 5 -9.53 -3.98 12.41
C PHE A 5 -8.10 -4.07 12.94
N PHE A 6 -7.38 -2.95 13.03
CA PHE A 6 -6.02 -2.95 13.55
C PHE A 6 -5.94 -3.20 15.05
N ALA A 7 -6.89 -2.69 15.85
CA ALA A 7 -6.96 -2.99 17.27
C ALA A 7 -7.12 -4.50 17.54
N ASN A 8 -7.92 -5.19 16.72
CA ASN A 8 -8.11 -6.63 16.83
C ASN A 8 -6.89 -7.43 16.36
N LEU A 9 -6.14 -6.92 15.37
CA LEU A 9 -4.93 -7.57 14.88
C LEU A 9 -3.72 -7.34 15.79
N GLN A 10 -3.63 -6.18 16.45
CA GLN A 10 -2.45 -5.77 17.21
C GLN A 10 -1.94 -6.86 18.17
N PRO A 11 -2.76 -7.55 18.99
CA PRO A 11 -2.26 -8.60 19.86
C PRO A 11 -1.61 -9.78 19.11
N LEU A 12 -2.16 -10.15 17.95
CA LEU A 12 -1.62 -11.21 17.10
C LEU A 12 -0.29 -10.78 16.46
N LEU A 13 -0.23 -9.55 15.96
CA LEU A 13 0.98 -8.99 15.33
C LEU A 13 2.10 -8.84 16.37
N THR A 14 1.78 -8.31 17.55
CA THR A 14 2.72 -8.24 18.67
C THR A 14 3.26 -9.61 19.03
N ARG A 15 2.39 -10.63 19.14
CA ARG A 15 2.82 -12.01 19.45
C ARG A 15 3.74 -12.58 18.37
N ALA A 16 3.43 -12.37 17.09
CA ALA A 16 4.29 -12.81 16.00
C ALA A 16 5.67 -12.15 16.09
N ARG A 17 5.71 -10.83 16.31
CA ARG A 17 6.95 -10.06 16.45
C ARG A 17 7.77 -10.47 17.66
N THR A 18 7.14 -10.69 18.83
CA THR A 18 7.85 -11.20 20.03
C THR A 18 8.42 -12.60 19.84
N ASN A 19 7.85 -13.38 18.92
CA ASN A 19 8.38 -14.70 18.54
C ASN A 19 9.47 -14.62 17.46
N GLY A 20 9.96 -13.43 17.12
CA GLY A 20 10.95 -13.25 16.06
C GLY A 20 10.38 -13.55 14.68
N SER A 21 9.13 -13.14 14.40
CA SER A 21 8.58 -13.14 13.04
C SER A 21 8.38 -11.72 12.54
N ARG A 22 8.64 -11.49 11.25
CA ARG A 22 8.28 -10.25 10.57
C ARG A 22 6.82 -10.28 10.14
N VAL A 23 6.19 -9.13 10.14
CA VAL A 23 4.78 -8.93 9.77
C VAL A 23 4.72 -8.03 8.55
N PHE A 24 4.02 -8.50 7.53
CA PHE A 24 3.87 -7.81 6.26
C PHE A 24 2.38 -7.59 5.99
N LEU A 25 2.03 -6.40 5.53
CA LEU A 25 0.68 -6.09 5.07
C LEU A 25 0.71 -5.93 3.55
N LEU A 26 -0.13 -6.67 2.83
CA LEU A 26 -0.37 -6.45 1.40
C LEU A 26 -1.84 -6.10 1.19
N SER A 27 -2.09 -4.91 0.65
CA SER A 27 -3.42 -4.46 0.26
C SER A 27 -3.49 -4.27 -1.26
N HIS A 28 -4.51 -4.88 -1.87
CA HIS A 28 -4.74 -4.82 -3.31
C HIS A 28 -6.01 -4.03 -3.63
N SER A 29 -6.01 -3.20 -4.68
CA SER A 29 -7.21 -2.54 -5.20
C SER A 29 -7.98 -1.77 -4.11
N MET A 30 -9.30 -1.97 -3.99
CA MET A 30 -10.16 -1.44 -2.92
C MET A 30 -9.73 -1.84 -1.50
N GLY A 31 -8.88 -2.87 -1.35
CA GLY A 31 -8.24 -3.17 -0.07
C GLY A 31 -7.39 -2.00 0.45
N ASN A 32 -6.86 -1.14 -0.44
CA ASN A 32 -6.17 0.09 -0.05
C ASN A 32 -7.15 1.17 0.44
N TYR A 33 -8.36 1.23 -0.13
CA TYR A 33 -9.44 2.09 0.38
C TYR A 33 -9.93 1.64 1.77
N ALA A 34 -9.99 0.32 2.01
CA ALA A 34 -10.27 -0.22 3.33
C ALA A 34 -9.11 0.04 4.31
N LEU A 35 -7.86 -0.10 3.85
CA LEU A 35 -6.66 0.19 4.62
C LEU A 35 -6.66 1.64 5.10
N GLN A 36 -6.90 2.62 4.22
CA GLN A 36 -6.89 4.03 4.62
C GLN A 36 -7.95 4.34 5.69
N ALA A 37 -9.13 3.71 5.62
CA ALA A 37 -10.14 3.84 6.66
C ALA A 37 -9.68 3.23 7.99
N GLY A 38 -8.97 2.09 7.96
CA GLY A 38 -8.37 1.46 9.13
C GLY A 38 -7.28 2.32 9.77
N VAL A 39 -6.37 2.88 8.96
CA VAL A 39 -5.29 3.78 9.41
C VAL A 39 -5.88 5.02 10.06
N GLN A 40 -6.78 5.72 9.36
CA GLN A 40 -7.43 6.91 9.90
C GLN A 40 -8.19 6.61 11.20
N SER A 41 -8.97 5.53 11.21
CA SER A 41 -9.72 5.12 12.42
C SER A 41 -8.78 4.83 13.59
N TRP A 42 -7.67 4.14 13.38
CA TRP A 42 -6.70 3.84 14.42
C TRP A 42 -6.25 5.09 15.19
N PHE A 43 -5.83 6.12 14.47
CA PHE A 43 -5.35 7.35 15.10
C PHE A 43 -6.47 8.24 15.64
N MET A 44 -7.64 8.27 14.98
CA MET A 44 -8.81 9.00 15.50
C MET A 44 -9.29 8.47 16.86
N HIS A 45 -9.02 7.20 17.19
CA HIS A 45 -9.31 6.62 18.50
C HIS A 45 -8.16 6.75 19.50
N GLY A 46 -7.09 7.47 19.16
CA GLY A 46 -5.98 7.74 20.10
C GLY A 46 -5.05 6.56 20.36
N ASN A 47 -5.04 5.54 19.50
CA ASN A 47 -4.18 4.36 19.69
C ASN A 47 -2.67 4.66 19.57
N GLY A 48 -2.29 5.82 19.00
CA GLY A 48 -0.90 6.28 18.92
C GLY A 48 -0.04 5.51 17.92
N ASP A 49 1.27 5.67 18.03
CA ASP A 49 2.23 4.99 17.16
C ASP A 49 2.33 3.51 17.50
N ALA A 50 2.46 2.66 16.48
CA ALA A 50 2.65 1.23 16.67
C ALA A 50 3.45 0.64 15.51
N ALA A 51 4.56 -0.05 15.78
CA ALA A 51 5.30 -0.78 14.75
C ALA A 51 4.58 -2.09 14.39
N LEU A 52 3.42 -2.00 13.73
CA LEU A 52 2.58 -3.15 13.39
C LEU A 52 3.16 -3.96 12.24
N PHE A 53 3.79 -3.30 11.27
CA PHE A 53 4.28 -3.90 10.03
C PHE A 53 5.74 -3.54 9.76
N ASP A 54 6.53 -4.51 9.33
CA ASP A 54 7.88 -4.29 8.81
C ASP A 54 7.83 -3.69 7.39
N GLU A 55 6.80 -4.04 6.61
CA GLU A 55 6.51 -3.49 5.29
C GLU A 55 4.99 -3.46 5.05
N ALA A 56 4.49 -2.35 4.52
CA ALA A 56 3.16 -2.24 3.93
C ALA A 56 3.27 -2.12 2.39
N ILE A 57 2.69 -3.08 1.68
CA ILE A 57 2.68 -3.19 0.22
C ILE A 57 1.32 -2.72 -0.30
N LEU A 58 1.31 -1.58 -0.99
CA LEU A 58 0.14 -1.03 -1.65
C LEU A 58 0.18 -1.43 -3.13
N ALA A 59 -0.57 -2.45 -3.50
CA ALA A 59 -0.58 -2.99 -4.87
C ALA A 59 -1.83 -2.56 -5.64
N ALA A 60 -1.66 -1.98 -6.83
CA ALA A 60 -2.75 -1.59 -7.72
C ALA A 60 -3.89 -0.87 -6.98
N ALA A 61 -3.54 0.08 -6.10
CA ALA A 61 -4.48 0.71 -5.20
C ALA A 61 -5.60 1.46 -5.93
N ASP A 62 -6.84 1.00 -5.75
CA ASP A 62 -8.05 1.79 -6.06
C ASP A 62 -8.34 2.73 -4.87
N GLU A 63 -7.37 3.60 -4.67
CA GLU A 63 -7.35 4.65 -3.66
C GLU A 63 -6.97 5.95 -4.40
N ARG A 64 -7.33 7.10 -3.85
CA ARG A 64 -6.97 8.37 -4.45
C ARG A 64 -5.45 8.56 -4.40
N TYR A 65 -4.89 9.09 -5.48
CA TYR A 65 -3.45 9.34 -5.56
C TYR A 65 -2.95 10.42 -4.55
N ASP A 66 -3.86 11.30 -4.09
CA ASP A 66 -3.59 12.36 -3.11
C ASP A 66 -3.81 11.89 -1.66
N SER A 67 -3.96 10.59 -1.43
CA SER A 67 -4.29 10.04 -0.11
C SER A 67 -3.21 10.31 0.96
N PHE A 68 -1.98 10.64 0.57
CA PHE A 68 -0.88 11.02 1.47
C PHE A 68 -0.81 12.53 1.72
N ASP A 69 -1.66 13.32 1.07
CA ASP A 69 -1.65 14.79 1.11
C ASP A 69 -2.62 15.32 2.17
N PHE A 70 -3.49 14.45 2.67
CA PHE A 70 -4.45 14.80 3.70
C PHE A 70 -3.72 15.13 5.01
N PRO A 71 -4.20 16.13 5.78
CA PRO A 71 -3.70 16.36 7.13
C PRO A 71 -3.81 15.11 7.99
N GLU A 72 -2.80 14.80 8.79
CA GLU A 72 -2.84 13.66 9.69
C GLU A 72 -4.02 13.76 10.68
N PRO A 73 -4.76 12.67 10.95
CA PRO A 73 -4.54 11.29 10.48
C PRO A 73 -5.40 10.90 9.25
N GLY A 74 -5.67 11.83 8.35
CA GLY A 74 -6.56 11.60 7.20
C GLY A 74 -6.02 10.53 6.24
N ARG A 75 -6.85 9.55 5.91
CA ARG A 75 -6.57 8.48 4.94
C ARG A 75 -5.25 7.72 5.23
N LEU A 76 -4.28 7.79 4.31
CA LEU A 76 -3.00 7.09 4.39
C LEU A 76 -1.87 7.96 4.97
N SER A 77 -2.15 9.22 5.30
CA SER A 77 -1.14 10.19 5.78
C SER A 77 -0.32 9.68 6.96
N THR A 78 -0.89 8.84 7.82
CA THR A 78 -0.22 8.27 9.01
C THR A 78 0.18 6.80 8.87
N LEU A 79 0.11 6.22 7.67
CA LEU A 79 0.51 4.81 7.48
C LEU A 79 1.97 4.56 7.90
N TYR A 80 2.85 5.54 7.71
CA TYR A 80 4.27 5.47 8.07
C TYR A 80 4.54 5.34 9.58
N ARG A 81 3.54 5.64 10.40
CA ARG A 81 3.58 5.46 11.86
C ARG A 81 3.13 4.05 12.28
N LEU A 82 2.60 3.27 11.33
CA LEU A 82 2.17 1.87 11.50
C LEU A 82 3.09 0.86 10.81
N ALA A 83 3.79 1.28 9.77
CA ALA A 83 4.68 0.45 8.97
C ALA A 83 6.08 1.08 8.88
N GLN A 84 7.13 0.26 9.11
CA GLN A 84 8.52 0.72 9.00
C GLN A 84 8.86 1.14 7.57
N HIS A 85 8.41 0.36 6.58
CA HIS A 85 8.56 0.64 5.15
C HIS A 85 7.23 0.55 4.43
N ILE A 86 7.09 1.31 3.35
CA ILE A 86 5.90 1.36 2.50
C ILE A 86 6.32 1.26 1.03
N SER A 87 5.93 0.17 0.37
CA SER A 87 6.16 -0.04 -1.07
C SER A 87 4.85 0.16 -1.83
N ILE A 88 4.87 1.11 -2.77
CA ILE A 88 3.72 1.46 -3.62
C ILE A 88 3.98 0.94 -5.02
N TYR A 89 3.22 -0.07 -5.41
CA TYR A 89 3.26 -0.66 -6.75
C TYR A 89 2.12 -0.10 -7.57
N PHE A 90 2.47 0.48 -8.72
CA PHE A 90 1.52 1.10 -9.63
C PHE A 90 1.81 0.70 -11.08
N SER A 91 0.80 0.76 -11.95
CA SER A 91 0.98 0.49 -13.37
C SER A 91 0.08 1.37 -14.21
N ARG A 92 0.66 2.09 -15.17
CA ARG A 92 -0.05 2.86 -16.18
C ARG A 92 -0.78 1.97 -17.18
N MET A 93 -0.39 0.70 -17.25
CA MET A 93 -1.03 -0.32 -18.07
C MET A 93 -2.28 -0.94 -17.39
N ASP A 94 -2.62 -0.52 -16.18
CA ASP A 94 -3.78 -1.03 -15.43
C ASP A 94 -5.11 -0.46 -15.97
N ASN A 95 -5.76 -1.24 -16.84
CA ASN A 95 -7.01 -0.84 -17.48
C ASN A 95 -8.22 -0.81 -16.53
N VAL A 96 -8.19 -1.58 -15.44
CA VAL A 96 -9.29 -1.54 -14.44
C VAL A 96 -9.24 -0.22 -13.67
N LEU A 97 -8.04 0.24 -13.30
CA LEU A 97 -7.89 1.55 -12.67
C LEU A 97 -8.18 2.70 -13.64
N ALA A 98 -7.89 2.54 -14.94
CA ALA A 98 -8.32 3.49 -15.95
C ALA A 98 -9.85 3.61 -15.99
N LEU A 99 -10.56 2.49 -15.93
CA LEU A 99 -12.03 2.47 -15.83
C LEU A 99 -12.51 3.09 -14.50
N SER A 100 -11.88 2.77 -13.37
CA SER A 100 -12.21 3.38 -12.08
C SER A 100 -12.05 4.91 -12.13
N MET A 101 -10.97 5.40 -12.73
CA MET A 101 -10.76 6.83 -12.93
C MET A 101 -11.86 7.47 -13.78
N ALA A 102 -12.26 6.82 -14.88
CA ALA A 102 -13.33 7.31 -15.76
C ALA A 102 -14.69 7.39 -15.02
N ILE A 103 -15.04 6.35 -14.26
CA ILE A 103 -16.29 6.30 -13.47
C ILE A 103 -16.27 7.35 -12.35
N ASN A 104 -15.10 7.60 -11.76
CA ASN A 104 -14.92 8.60 -10.70
C ASN A 104 -14.55 10.00 -11.24
N LEU A 105 -15.06 10.37 -12.43
CA LEU A 105 -14.95 11.72 -13.00
C LEU A 105 -13.50 12.22 -13.14
N GLY A 106 -12.58 11.34 -13.52
CA GLY A 106 -11.16 11.70 -13.72
C GLY A 106 -10.33 11.71 -12.44
N ALA A 107 -10.86 11.25 -11.30
CA ALA A 107 -10.12 11.18 -10.05
C ALA A 107 -8.98 10.15 -10.14
N LYS A 108 -7.73 10.66 -10.20
CA LYS A 108 -6.49 9.88 -10.33
C LYS A 108 -6.34 8.84 -9.21
N ARG A 109 -5.84 7.67 -9.60
CA ARG A 109 -5.72 6.49 -8.73
C ARG A 109 -4.27 6.24 -8.34
N LEU A 110 -4.07 5.98 -7.06
CA LEU A 110 -2.76 5.67 -6.46
C LEU A 110 -2.09 4.49 -7.18
N GLY A 111 -2.84 3.45 -7.51
CA GLY A 111 -2.34 2.25 -8.18
C GLY A 111 -2.02 2.40 -9.67
N GLN A 112 -2.33 3.56 -10.28
CA GLN A 112 -2.09 3.78 -11.69
C GLN A 112 -0.80 4.56 -11.96
N ASP A 113 -0.60 5.67 -11.25
CA ASP A 113 0.55 6.56 -11.43
C ASP A 113 1.41 6.73 -10.15
N GLY A 114 1.06 6.03 -9.06
CA GLY A 114 1.65 6.28 -7.75
C GLY A 114 1.05 7.52 -7.07
N PRO A 115 1.60 7.93 -5.92
CA PRO A 115 1.04 9.04 -5.15
C PRO A 115 1.31 10.40 -5.81
N HIS A 116 0.52 11.40 -5.46
CA HIS A 116 0.80 12.79 -5.81
C HIS A 116 2.15 13.21 -5.23
N ASP A 117 2.96 13.91 -6.04
CA ASP A 117 4.35 14.27 -5.72
C ASP A 117 5.28 13.08 -5.42
N ARG A 118 5.07 11.91 -6.04
CA ARG A 118 5.87 10.68 -5.79
C ARG A 118 7.40 10.83 -5.86
N TYR A 119 7.92 11.89 -6.50
CA TYR A 119 9.35 12.16 -6.60
C TYR A 119 9.88 13.11 -5.53
N ASN A 120 9.01 13.67 -4.68
CA ASN A 120 9.40 14.53 -3.58
C ASN A 120 9.96 13.68 -2.43
N THR A 121 11.28 13.62 -2.31
CA THR A 121 11.99 12.84 -1.28
C THR A 121 11.84 13.40 0.14
N GLY A 122 11.41 14.66 0.30
CA GLY A 122 11.05 15.21 1.61
C GLY A 122 9.72 14.66 2.12
N LYS A 123 8.77 14.42 1.20
CA LYS A 123 7.47 13.82 1.48
C LYS A 123 7.52 12.29 1.52
N PHE A 124 8.33 11.70 0.65
CA PHE A 124 8.53 10.26 0.55
C PHE A 124 10.03 9.92 0.63
N PRO A 125 10.60 9.91 1.85
CA PRO A 125 12.00 9.55 2.04
C PRO A 125 12.29 8.14 1.52
N PRO A 126 13.34 7.93 0.70
CA PRO A 126 13.69 6.59 0.18
C PRO A 126 14.01 5.56 1.26
N ALA A 127 14.35 6.00 2.48
CA ALA A 127 14.56 5.12 3.62
C ALA A 127 13.27 4.50 4.16
N GLN A 128 12.10 5.02 3.78
CA GLN A 128 10.79 4.57 4.27
C GLN A 128 9.83 4.23 3.12
N TYR A 129 9.96 4.87 1.97
CA TYR A 129 9.06 4.68 0.84
C TYR A 129 9.79 4.12 -0.38
N ARG A 130 9.17 3.14 -1.02
CA ARG A 130 9.57 2.62 -2.33
C ARG A 130 8.46 2.78 -3.34
N MET A 131 8.79 3.31 -4.52
CA MET A 131 7.88 3.45 -5.64
C MET A 131 8.27 2.46 -6.72
N VAL A 132 7.35 1.59 -7.12
CA VAL A 132 7.62 0.53 -8.11
C VAL A 132 6.66 0.69 -9.29
N ASP A 133 7.20 1.21 -10.41
CA ASP A 133 6.48 1.27 -11.69
C ASP A 133 6.46 -0.12 -12.33
N CYS A 134 5.30 -0.77 -12.28
CA CYS A 134 5.06 -2.09 -12.83
C CYS A 134 4.65 -2.06 -14.31
N SER A 135 4.58 -0.88 -14.95
CA SER A 135 4.14 -0.74 -16.34
C SER A 135 5.05 -1.46 -17.34
N GLY A 136 6.33 -1.67 -16.98
CA GLY A 136 7.31 -2.34 -17.83
C GLY A 136 7.29 -3.87 -17.77
N PHE A 137 6.51 -4.47 -16.86
CA PHE A 137 6.47 -5.93 -16.72
C PHE A 137 5.50 -6.55 -17.74
N GLY A 138 6.06 -7.23 -18.74
CA GLY A 138 5.34 -7.97 -19.78
C GLY A 138 5.50 -9.49 -19.68
N ASP A 139 5.78 -10.01 -18.49
CA ASP A 139 6.16 -11.40 -18.21
C ASP A 139 4.96 -12.32 -17.87
N TYR A 140 3.75 -11.86 -18.19
CA TYR A 140 2.51 -12.64 -18.11
C TYR A 140 1.53 -12.15 -19.18
N PRO A 141 0.55 -12.98 -19.62
CA PRO A 141 -0.48 -12.52 -20.57
C PRO A 141 -1.33 -11.39 -19.98
N ILE A 142 -1.42 -10.27 -20.70
CA ILE A 142 -2.14 -9.06 -20.28
C ILE A 142 -3.41 -8.86 -21.13
N ASP A 143 -4.55 -9.02 -20.46
CA ASP A 143 -5.89 -8.56 -20.81
C ASP A 143 -6.40 -7.49 -19.81
N PHE A 144 -7.62 -6.99 -20.03
CA PHE A 144 -8.26 -5.98 -19.18
C PHE A 144 -8.27 -6.31 -17.68
N GLY A 145 -8.65 -7.54 -17.29
CA GLY A 145 -8.74 -7.91 -15.88
C GLY A 145 -7.38 -8.22 -15.27
N SER A 146 -6.51 -8.86 -16.04
CA SER A 146 -5.17 -9.26 -15.63
C SER A 146 -4.22 -8.07 -15.45
N SER A 147 -4.43 -6.97 -16.18
CA SER A 147 -3.65 -5.74 -16.02
C SER A 147 -3.78 -5.14 -14.62
N HIS A 148 -4.81 -5.52 -13.87
CA HIS A 148 -5.02 -5.13 -12.46
C HIS A 148 -4.49 -6.15 -11.45
N GLN A 149 -3.87 -7.22 -11.93
CA GLN A 149 -3.46 -8.38 -11.16
C GLN A 149 -1.95 -8.62 -11.25
N TYR A 150 -1.18 -7.65 -11.76
CA TYR A 150 0.27 -7.76 -11.94
C TYR A 150 1.01 -8.21 -10.68
N TYR A 151 0.60 -7.74 -9.49
CA TYR A 151 1.22 -8.08 -8.21
C TYR A 151 1.28 -9.59 -7.92
N ARG A 152 0.32 -10.36 -8.46
CA ARG A 152 0.25 -11.82 -8.30
C ARG A 152 0.49 -12.60 -9.59
N ARG A 153 0.39 -11.96 -10.75
CA ARG A 153 0.53 -12.63 -12.06
C ARG A 153 1.93 -12.48 -12.66
N SER A 154 2.58 -11.33 -12.48
CA SER A 154 3.93 -11.09 -12.96
C SER A 154 4.95 -11.79 -12.05
N PRO A 155 5.74 -12.76 -12.56
CA PRO A 155 6.85 -13.32 -11.81
C PRO A 155 7.85 -12.26 -11.32
N GLY A 156 8.15 -11.26 -12.15
CA GLY A 156 9.07 -10.18 -11.83
C GLY A 156 8.57 -9.28 -10.70
N VAL A 157 7.29 -8.86 -10.75
CA VAL A 157 6.71 -8.07 -9.63
C VAL A 157 6.65 -8.90 -8.35
N ARG A 158 6.34 -10.20 -8.42
CA ARG A 158 6.36 -11.09 -7.26
C ARG A 158 7.75 -11.24 -6.66
N ALA A 159 8.78 -11.32 -7.49
CA ALA A 159 10.17 -11.37 -7.03
C ALA A 159 10.57 -10.07 -6.32
N ASP A 160 10.16 -8.92 -6.86
CA ASP A 160 10.39 -7.61 -6.25
C ASP A 160 9.65 -7.44 -4.90
N ILE A 161 8.41 -7.93 -4.81
CA ILE A 161 7.65 -8.01 -3.54
C ILE A 161 8.37 -8.91 -2.55
N ALA A 162 8.78 -10.12 -2.96
CA ALA A 162 9.49 -11.04 -2.10
C ALA A 162 10.81 -10.43 -1.59
N SER A 163 11.52 -9.69 -2.43
CA SER A 163 12.73 -8.94 -2.05
C SER A 163 12.47 -7.93 -0.93
N ALA A 164 11.35 -7.19 -1.00
CA ALA A 164 10.91 -6.27 0.06
C ALA A 164 10.70 -6.97 1.42
N MET A 165 10.32 -8.24 1.37
CA MET A 165 10.06 -9.06 2.55
C MET A 165 11.32 -9.71 3.13
N THR A 166 12.49 -9.50 2.50
CA THR A 166 13.78 -9.97 3.01
C THR A 166 14.43 -8.93 3.93
N GLY A 167 15.39 -9.34 4.77
CA GLY A 167 16.05 -8.46 5.74
C GLY A 167 15.86 -8.88 7.21
N PRO A 168 16.66 -8.31 8.12
CA PRO A 168 16.63 -8.64 9.55
C PRO A 168 15.30 -8.24 10.19
N ILE A 169 15.00 -8.86 11.33
CA ILE A 169 13.87 -8.49 12.18
C ILE A 169 14.31 -7.28 13.00
N VAL A 170 13.56 -6.17 12.91
CA VAL A 170 13.85 -4.92 13.61
C VAL A 170 12.80 -4.66 14.66
#